data_AF-A0A2V7M6U3-F1
#
_entry.id   AF-A0A2V7M6U3-F1
#
_cell.length_a   1.000
_cell.length_b   1.000
_cell.length_c   1.000
_cell.angle_alpha   90.00
_cell.angle_beta   90.00
_cell.angle_gamma   90.00
#
_symmetry.space_group_name_H-M   'P 1'
#
loop_
_entity.id
_entity.type
_entity.pdbx_description
1 polymer ?
#
loop_
_entity_poly.entity_id
_entity_poly.type
_entity_poly.pdbx_seq_one_letter_code
_entity_poly.pdbx_strand_id
1 'polypeptide(L)'
;FLAATYRALRDSGKDGVRAVTASQHLEAHAPGTALQLAEGSWGANGDHSMWLNDRTAWTWERLWRLEDAFWDVAPAVLASPSARPVLAQAARELLLAQASDWQFIISTGAVVDYAERRFTLHCDDAERLIKALSGGELEGAGRLAAELARRDDLFPDVLAQVEEALQG
;
A
#
# COMPACT_ATOMS: atom_id res chain seq x y z
N PHE A 1 -23.10 19.53 10.06
CA PHE A 1 -23.91 18.90 8.99
C PHE A 1 -24.15 17.41 9.26
N LEU A 2 -23.15 16.52 9.11
CA LEU A 2 -23.30 15.06 9.30
C LEU A 2 -24.09 14.64 10.55
N ALA A 3 -23.71 15.10 11.74
CA ALA A 3 -24.42 14.74 12.96
C ALA A 3 -25.89 15.19 12.98
N ALA A 4 -26.22 16.32 12.33
CA ALA A 4 -27.60 16.77 12.19
C ALA A 4 -28.37 15.89 11.19
N THR A 5 -27.72 15.49 10.09
CA THR A 5 -28.29 14.53 9.12
C THR A 5 -28.64 13.21 9.80
N TYR A 6 -27.73 12.61 10.58
CA TYR A 6 -28.01 11.36 11.29
C TYR A 6 -29.11 11.51 12.34
N ARG A 7 -29.21 12.66 13.01
CA ARG A 7 -30.35 12.94 13.91
C ARG A 7 -31.67 13.02 13.15
N ALA A 8 -31.71 13.76 12.04
CA ALA A 8 -32.91 13.87 11.22
C ALA A 8 -33.35 12.50 10.65
N LEU A 9 -32.41 11.67 10.22
CA LEU A 9 -32.70 10.31 9.76
C LEU A 9 -33.29 9.44 10.87
N ARG A 10 -32.72 9.51 12.08
CA ARG A 10 -33.24 8.77 13.24
C ARG A 10 -34.65 9.22 13.63
N ASP A 11 -34.92 10.52 13.54
CA ASP A 11 -36.18 11.11 13.97
C ASP A 11 -37.29 10.94 12.90
N SER A 12 -36.98 10.36 11.73
CA SER A 12 -37.91 10.12 10.62
C SER A 12 -38.92 8.97 10.84
N GLY A 13 -38.86 8.28 11.99
CA GLY A 13 -39.85 7.27 12.38
C GLY A 13 -39.67 5.89 11.73
N LYS A 14 -40.64 4.99 11.93
CA LYS A 14 -40.57 3.59 11.47
C LYS A 14 -40.65 3.42 9.95
N ASP A 15 -41.30 4.34 9.26
CA ASP A 15 -41.45 4.35 7.79
C ASP A 15 -40.39 5.24 7.11
N GLY A 16 -39.39 5.71 7.88
CA GLY A 16 -38.34 6.62 7.42
C GLY A 16 -37.05 5.93 6.96
N VAL A 17 -36.07 6.73 6.52
CA VAL A 17 -34.77 6.23 6.06
C VAL A 17 -33.87 5.89 7.25
N ARG A 18 -33.41 4.65 7.32
CA ARG A 18 -32.50 4.17 8.38
C ARG A 18 -31.06 4.11 7.89
N ALA A 19 -30.17 4.84 8.55
CA ALA A 19 -28.74 4.66 8.36
C ALA A 19 -28.29 3.31 8.95
N VAL A 20 -27.59 2.52 8.15
CA VAL A 20 -27.03 1.21 8.52
C VAL A 20 -25.58 1.12 8.04
N THR A 21 -24.82 0.19 8.60
CA THR A 21 -23.50 -0.15 8.03
C THR A 21 -23.67 -1.02 6.77
N ALA A 22 -22.65 -1.06 5.93
CA ALA A 22 -22.64 -1.94 4.76
C ALA A 22 -22.84 -3.42 5.16
N SER A 23 -22.16 -3.89 6.21
CA SER A 23 -22.28 -5.27 6.71
C SER A 23 -23.71 -5.61 7.15
N GLN A 24 -24.36 -4.72 7.92
CA GLN A 24 -25.76 -4.91 8.33
C GLN A 24 -26.71 -5.01 7.13
N HIS A 25 -26.46 -4.22 6.10
CA HIS A 25 -27.27 -4.28 4.88
C HIS A 25 -27.10 -5.61 4.16
N LEU A 26 -25.86 -6.06 3.97
CA LEU A 26 -25.54 -7.33 3.29
C LEU A 26 -26.04 -8.56 4.06
N GLU A 27 -25.99 -8.55 5.40
CA GLU A 27 -26.54 -9.62 6.25
C GLU A 27 -28.06 -9.71 6.15
N ALA A 28 -28.74 -8.55 6.08
CA ALA A 28 -30.19 -8.50 5.99
C ALA A 28 -30.74 -8.68 4.56
N HIS A 29 -29.91 -8.44 3.54
CA HIS A 29 -30.29 -8.44 2.14
C HIS A 29 -29.25 -9.18 1.31
N ALA A 30 -29.44 -10.49 1.18
CA ALA A 30 -28.56 -11.30 0.33
C ALA A 30 -28.57 -10.78 -1.12
N PRO A 31 -27.40 -10.69 -1.78
CA PRO A 31 -27.32 -10.22 -3.16
C PRO A 31 -28.04 -11.19 -4.10
N GLY A 32 -28.94 -10.65 -4.95
CA GLY A 32 -29.71 -11.44 -5.92
C GLY A 32 -29.17 -11.37 -7.36
N THR A 33 -28.10 -10.61 -7.60
CA THR A 33 -27.58 -10.38 -8.95
C THR A 33 -26.07 -10.25 -8.91
N ALA A 34 -25.41 -10.90 -9.87
CA ALA A 34 -23.98 -10.75 -10.11
C ALA A 34 -23.76 -9.88 -11.36
N LEU A 35 -22.70 -9.09 -11.33
CA LEU A 35 -22.29 -8.22 -12.43
C LEU A 35 -20.79 -8.40 -12.63
N GLN A 36 -20.35 -8.33 -13.89
CA GLN A 36 -18.94 -8.22 -14.21
C GLN A 36 -18.57 -6.74 -14.19
N LEU A 37 -17.58 -6.37 -13.35
CA LEU A 37 -17.10 -5.00 -13.27
C LEU A 37 -16.19 -4.70 -14.45
N ALA A 38 -16.37 -3.54 -15.08
CA ALA A 38 -15.36 -2.96 -15.95
C ALA A 38 -14.24 -2.36 -15.10
N GLU A 39 -13.05 -2.23 -15.68
CA GLU A 39 -11.97 -1.47 -15.04
C GLU A 39 -12.38 0.00 -14.85
N GLY A 40 -11.86 0.62 -13.80
CA GLY A 40 -12.11 2.02 -13.53
C GLY A 40 -11.69 2.44 -12.14
N SER A 41 -11.90 3.73 -11.86
CA SER A 41 -11.68 4.33 -10.55
C SER A 41 -12.73 5.39 -10.26
N TRP A 42 -12.76 5.88 -9.02
CA TRP A 42 -13.50 7.08 -8.65
C TRP A 42 -12.70 8.39 -8.86
N GLY A 43 -11.56 8.32 -9.54
CA GLY A 43 -10.69 9.47 -9.85
C GLY A 43 -11.14 10.25 -11.08
N ALA A 44 -10.25 11.10 -11.59
CA ALA A 44 -10.50 11.82 -12.83
C ALA A 44 -10.84 10.86 -13.98
N ASN A 45 -11.83 11.23 -14.81
CA ASN A 45 -12.31 10.46 -15.98
C ASN A 45 -12.88 9.06 -15.69
N GLY A 46 -12.93 8.62 -14.43
CA GLY A 46 -13.38 7.27 -14.09
C GLY A 46 -12.37 6.17 -14.47
N ASP A 47 -11.14 6.53 -14.82
CA ASP A 47 -10.09 5.63 -15.31
C ASP A 47 -8.83 5.70 -14.42
N HIS A 48 -7.68 5.24 -14.92
CA HIS A 48 -6.40 5.22 -14.19
C HIS A 48 -5.52 6.46 -14.43
N SER A 49 -5.96 7.41 -15.26
CA SER A 49 -5.18 8.56 -15.72
C SER A 49 -4.65 9.44 -14.58
N MET A 50 -5.30 9.41 -13.42
CA MET A 50 -4.86 10.12 -12.22
C MET A 50 -3.56 9.57 -11.62
N TRP A 51 -3.29 8.27 -11.76
CA TRP A 51 -2.09 7.62 -11.21
C TRP A 51 -1.13 7.13 -12.30
N LEU A 52 -1.63 6.88 -13.52
CA LEU A 52 -0.85 6.43 -14.67
C LEU A 52 -0.94 7.45 -15.81
N ASN A 53 0.07 8.31 -15.90
CA ASN A 53 0.23 9.31 -16.95
C ASN A 53 1.71 9.68 -17.12
N ASP A 54 2.02 10.53 -18.10
CA ASP A 54 3.41 10.91 -18.43
C ASP A 54 4.21 11.47 -17.25
N ARG A 55 3.56 12.14 -16.29
CA ARG A 55 4.25 12.71 -15.11
C ARG A 55 4.56 11.67 -14.04
N THR A 56 3.83 10.56 -14.03
CA THR A 56 3.94 9.53 -12.99
C THR A 56 4.52 8.21 -13.51
N ALA A 57 4.66 8.04 -14.83
CA ALA A 57 5.17 6.82 -15.48
C ALA A 57 6.51 6.35 -14.88
N TRP A 58 7.43 7.26 -14.59
CA TRP A 58 8.73 6.95 -14.00
C TRP A 58 8.64 6.28 -12.62
N THR A 59 7.57 6.55 -11.85
CA THR A 59 7.37 5.90 -10.54
C THR A 59 7.06 4.41 -10.71
N TRP A 60 6.26 4.07 -11.72
CA TRP A 60 5.89 2.69 -12.03
C TRP A 60 7.09 1.87 -12.53
N GLU A 61 7.90 2.46 -13.42
CA GLU A 61 9.14 1.81 -13.89
C GLU A 61 10.11 1.49 -12.74
N ARG A 62 10.13 2.33 -11.69
CA ARG A 62 10.92 2.10 -10.49
C ARG A 62 10.30 1.03 -9.60
N LEU A 63 8.99 1.07 -9.37
CA LEU A 63 8.27 0.11 -8.54
C LEU A 63 8.35 -1.31 -9.09
N TRP A 64 8.07 -1.52 -10.37
CA TRP A 64 8.06 -2.86 -10.97
C TRP A 64 9.40 -3.60 -10.76
N ARG A 65 10.52 -2.90 -10.95
CA ARG A 65 11.85 -3.49 -10.73
C ARG A 65 12.12 -3.84 -9.27
N LEU A 66 11.60 -3.04 -8.33
CA LEU A 66 11.77 -3.28 -6.90
C LEU A 66 10.86 -4.40 -6.40
N GLU A 67 9.64 -4.48 -6.93
CA GLU A 67 8.69 -5.57 -6.66
C GLU A 67 9.29 -6.90 -7.11
N ASP A 68 9.75 -7.00 -8.35
CA ASP A 68 10.40 -8.19 -8.88
C ASP A 68 11.60 -8.59 -8.01
N ALA A 69 12.51 -7.64 -7.73
CA ALA A 69 13.71 -7.92 -6.94
C ALA A 69 13.40 -8.33 -5.48
N PHE A 70 12.34 -7.79 -4.88
CA PHE A 70 11.91 -8.17 -3.54
C PHE A 70 11.41 -9.62 -3.52
N TRP A 71 10.54 -9.98 -4.47
CA TRP A 71 9.97 -11.31 -4.52
C TRP A 71 10.97 -12.38 -4.96
N ASP A 72 11.98 -12.02 -5.77
CA ASP A 72 13.08 -12.91 -6.12
C ASP A 72 13.90 -13.34 -4.89
N VAL A 73 14.10 -12.45 -3.91
CA VAL A 73 14.94 -12.74 -2.73
C VAL A 73 14.14 -13.29 -1.54
N ALA A 74 12.86 -12.91 -1.40
CA ALA A 74 12.06 -13.19 -0.21
C ALA A 74 12.03 -14.69 0.18
N PRO A 75 11.84 -15.66 -0.74
CA PRO A 75 11.76 -17.09 -0.37
C PRO A 75 13.02 -17.61 0.31
N ALA A 76 14.19 -17.32 -0.26
CA ALA A 76 15.47 -17.76 0.28
C ALA A 76 15.81 -17.05 1.60
N VAL A 77 15.46 -15.77 1.70
CA VAL A 77 15.74 -14.94 2.87
C VAL A 77 14.87 -15.32 4.07
N LEU A 78 13.60 -15.70 3.86
CA LEU A 78 12.71 -16.15 4.93
C LEU A 78 13.22 -17.41 5.64
N ALA A 79 13.92 -18.28 4.93
CA ALA A 79 14.57 -19.45 5.48
C ALA A 79 15.78 -19.11 6.39
N SER A 80 16.27 -17.85 6.37
CA SER A 80 17.41 -17.37 7.15
C SER A 80 16.95 -16.44 8.29
N PRO A 81 16.88 -16.92 9.55
CA PRO A 81 16.40 -16.13 10.68
C PRO A 81 17.15 -14.80 10.89
N SER A 82 18.45 -14.75 10.59
CA SER A 82 19.28 -13.55 10.74
C SER A 82 18.96 -12.46 9.72
N ALA A 83 18.36 -12.82 8.58
CA ALA A 83 18.03 -11.88 7.51
C ALA A 83 16.57 -11.35 7.61
N ARG A 84 15.73 -12.01 8.42
CA ARG A 84 14.31 -11.66 8.61
C ARG A 84 14.06 -10.19 9.01
N PRO A 85 14.82 -9.57 9.94
CA PRO A 85 14.60 -8.16 10.27
C PRO A 85 14.85 -7.22 9.08
N VAL A 86 15.83 -7.54 8.24
CA VAL A 86 16.17 -6.78 7.02
C VAL A 86 15.07 -6.95 5.98
N LEU A 87 14.58 -8.18 5.78
CA LEU A 87 13.46 -8.44 4.87
C LEU A 87 12.17 -7.72 5.31
N ALA A 88 11.87 -7.76 6.61
CA ALA A 88 10.71 -7.05 7.15
C ALA A 88 10.80 -5.54 6.89
N GLN A 89 11.97 -4.92 7.09
CA GLN A 89 12.12 -3.50 6.77
C GLN A 89 12.06 -3.24 5.26
N ALA A 90 12.66 -4.08 4.43
CA ALA A 90 12.56 -3.95 2.97
C ALA A 90 11.10 -3.99 2.48
N ALA A 91 10.29 -4.87 3.06
CA ALA A 91 8.86 -4.97 2.77
C ALA A 91 8.10 -3.68 3.15
N ARG A 92 8.43 -3.08 4.30
CA ARG A 92 7.82 -1.79 4.72
C ARG A 92 8.18 -0.66 3.78
N GLU A 93 9.45 -0.52 3.42
CA GLU A 93 9.89 0.52 2.48
C GLU A 93 9.23 0.33 1.11
N LEU A 94 9.09 -0.91 0.63
CA LEU A 94 8.38 -1.21 -0.61
C LEU A 94 6.89 -0.82 -0.52
N LEU A 95 6.19 -1.21 0.55
CA LEU A 95 4.78 -0.84 0.78
C LEU A 95 4.59 0.68 0.85
N LEU A 96 5.51 1.39 1.50
CA LEU A 96 5.49 2.84 1.57
C LEU A 96 5.73 3.48 0.20
N ALA A 97 6.61 2.92 -0.63
CA ALA A 97 6.82 3.37 -2.00
C ALA A 97 5.58 3.11 -2.90
N GLN A 98 4.81 2.06 -2.63
CA GLN A 98 3.60 1.68 -3.38
C GLN A 98 2.36 2.51 -3.03
N ALA A 99 2.44 3.44 -2.06
CA ALA A 99 1.31 4.28 -1.72
C ALA A 99 0.85 5.15 -2.91
N SER A 100 -0.42 5.00 -3.31
CA SER A 100 -0.98 5.72 -4.47
C SER A 100 -1.01 7.25 -4.31
N ASP A 101 -0.86 7.74 -3.06
CA ASP A 101 -0.77 9.15 -2.74
C ASP A 101 0.37 9.85 -3.49
N TRP A 102 1.48 9.16 -3.76
CA TRP A 102 2.61 9.76 -4.47
C TRP A 102 2.23 10.21 -5.87
N GLN A 103 1.67 9.30 -6.67
CA GLN A 103 1.21 9.61 -8.02
C GLN A 103 0.03 10.58 -7.99
N PHE A 104 -0.87 10.47 -6.99
CA PHE A 104 -1.97 11.41 -6.82
C PHE A 104 -1.49 12.85 -6.56
N ILE A 105 -0.51 13.04 -5.67
CA ILE A 105 0.04 14.36 -5.34
C ILE A 105 0.80 14.95 -6.53
N ILE A 106 1.60 14.15 -7.23
CA ILE A 106 2.29 14.55 -8.47
C ILE A 106 1.26 14.99 -9.51
N SER A 107 0.20 14.21 -9.68
CA SER A 107 -0.85 14.50 -10.67
C SER A 107 -1.69 15.73 -10.32
N THR A 108 -2.04 15.94 -9.06
CA THR A 108 -2.80 17.14 -8.63
C THR A 108 -1.95 18.41 -8.63
N GLY A 109 -0.62 18.29 -8.63
CA GLY A 109 0.29 19.44 -8.57
C GLY A 109 0.37 20.10 -7.20
N ALA A 110 -0.09 19.44 -6.13
CA ALA A 110 -0.22 20.06 -4.80
C ALA A 110 1.15 20.33 -4.13
N VAL A 111 1.91 19.26 -3.84
CA VAL A 111 3.26 19.32 -3.22
C VAL A 111 4.19 18.33 -3.93
N VAL A 112 4.40 18.54 -5.23
CA VAL A 112 5.11 17.61 -6.13
C VAL A 112 6.50 17.24 -5.59
N ASP A 113 7.34 18.22 -5.30
CA ASP A 113 8.72 17.99 -4.79
C ASP A 113 8.75 17.11 -3.52
N TYR A 114 7.72 17.20 -2.68
CA TYR A 114 7.59 16.37 -1.50
C TYR A 114 7.28 14.92 -1.87
N ALA A 115 6.32 14.70 -2.76
CA ALA A 115 5.96 13.36 -3.22
C ALA A 115 7.11 12.67 -3.95
N GLU A 116 7.79 13.36 -4.87
CA GLU A 116 8.93 12.81 -5.61
C GLU A 116 10.08 12.44 -4.66
N ARG A 117 10.38 13.31 -3.68
CA ARG A 117 11.42 13.05 -2.68
C ARG A 117 11.08 11.87 -1.79
N ARG A 118 9.83 11.78 -1.30
CA ARG A 118 9.40 10.70 -0.40
C ARG A 118 9.34 9.36 -1.13
N PHE A 119 8.78 9.33 -2.33
CA PHE A 119 8.76 8.15 -3.18
C PHE A 119 10.18 7.63 -3.44
N THR A 120 11.08 8.51 -3.86
CA THR A 120 12.48 8.16 -4.16
C THR A 120 13.20 7.63 -2.91
N LEU A 121 13.01 8.28 -1.76
CA LEU A 121 13.60 7.84 -0.49
C LEU A 121 13.20 6.40 -0.13
N HIS A 122 11.92 6.08 -0.17
CA HIS A 122 11.43 4.72 0.13
C HIS A 122 11.94 3.71 -0.91
N CYS A 123 11.97 4.08 -2.20
CA CYS A 123 12.54 3.22 -3.25
C CYS A 123 14.03 2.92 -3.02
N ASP A 124 14.82 3.93 -2.67
CA ASP A 124 16.27 3.78 -2.47
C ASP A 124 16.58 2.99 -1.20
N ASP A 125 15.81 3.21 -0.12
CA ASP A 125 15.94 2.45 1.12
C ASP A 125 15.55 0.98 0.91
N ALA A 126 14.44 0.70 0.21
CA ALA A 126 14.07 -0.66 -0.19
C ALA A 126 15.16 -1.32 -1.04
N GLU A 127 15.66 -0.62 -2.07
CA GLU A 127 16.68 -1.15 -2.98
C GLU A 127 17.97 -1.53 -2.24
N ARG A 128 18.42 -0.69 -1.30
CA ARG A 128 19.63 -0.95 -0.51
C ARG A 128 19.49 -2.20 0.34
N LEU A 129 18.33 -2.40 0.98
CA LEU A 129 18.06 -3.59 1.78
C LEU A 129 17.96 -4.85 0.90
N ILE A 130 17.23 -4.79 -0.21
CA ILE A 130 17.06 -5.91 -1.16
C ILE A 130 18.41 -6.33 -1.76
N LYS A 131 19.26 -5.36 -2.16
CA LYS A 131 20.61 -5.65 -2.67
C LYS A 131 21.49 -6.32 -1.61
N ALA A 132 21.44 -5.86 -0.36
CA ALA A 132 22.21 -6.45 0.71
C ALA A 132 21.74 -7.87 1.07
N LEU A 133 20.42 -8.12 1.00
CA LEU A 133 19.84 -9.47 1.14
C LEU A 133 20.33 -10.41 0.05
N SER A 134 20.35 -9.94 -1.21
CA SER A 134 20.86 -10.72 -2.35
C SER A 134 22.35 -11.04 -2.24
N GLY A 135 23.15 -10.09 -1.74
CA GLY A 135 24.60 -10.21 -1.62
C GLY A 135 25.10 -10.88 -0.34
N GLY A 136 24.24 -11.10 0.66
CA GLY A 136 24.61 -11.69 1.96
C GLY A 136 25.27 -10.71 2.94
N GLU A 137 25.25 -9.41 2.69
CA GLU A 137 25.86 -8.35 3.52
C GLU A 137 24.96 -7.94 4.71
N LEU A 138 24.64 -8.92 5.58
CA LEU A 138 23.58 -8.77 6.58
C LEU A 138 23.92 -7.85 7.76
N GLU A 139 25.19 -7.73 8.16
CA GLU A 139 25.53 -6.88 9.31
C GLU A 139 25.26 -5.39 9.04
N GLY A 140 25.69 -4.90 7.87
CA GLY A 140 25.44 -3.53 7.45
C GLY A 140 23.95 -3.27 7.22
N ALA A 141 23.28 -4.22 6.57
CA ALA A 141 21.85 -4.17 6.31
C ALA A 141 21.02 -4.16 7.59
N GLY A 142 21.41 -4.93 8.61
CA GLY A 142 20.74 -4.95 9.92
C GLY A 142 20.82 -3.59 10.62
N ARG A 143 21.97 -2.90 10.54
CA ARG A 143 22.11 -1.53 11.08
C ARG A 143 21.23 -0.53 10.32
N LEU A 144 21.21 -0.63 8.99
CA LEU A 144 20.34 0.21 8.16
C LEU A 144 18.86 -0.05 8.47
N ALA A 145 18.44 -1.30 8.56
CA ALA A 145 17.07 -1.67 8.89
C ALA A 145 16.65 -1.12 10.26
N ALA A 146 17.51 -1.20 11.28
CA ALA A 146 17.25 -0.64 12.59
C ALA A 146 17.19 0.90 12.58
N GLU A 147 18.00 1.56 11.74
CA GLU A 147 17.94 3.00 11.56
C GLU A 147 16.61 3.43 10.93
N LEU A 148 16.21 2.75 9.84
CA LEU A 148 14.99 3.02 9.09
C LEU A 148 13.73 2.76 9.92
N ALA A 149 13.74 1.71 10.76
CA ALA A 149 12.64 1.44 11.69
C ALA A 149 12.37 2.61 12.66
N ARG A 150 13.34 3.50 12.95
CA ARG A 150 13.03 4.70 13.75
C ARG A 150 12.10 5.69 13.04
N ARG A 151 12.02 5.62 11.71
CA ARG A 151 11.18 6.45 10.84
C ARG A 151 9.92 5.68 10.38
N ASP A 152 10.10 4.42 10.00
CA ASP A 152 9.14 3.62 9.22
C ASP A 152 8.87 2.24 9.85
N ASP A 153 8.41 2.21 11.12
CA ASP A 153 8.04 0.98 11.85
C ASP A 153 6.52 0.74 11.84
N LEU A 154 5.95 0.69 10.63
CA LEU A 154 4.56 0.28 10.41
C LEU A 154 4.48 -1.24 10.21
N PHE A 155 3.31 -1.85 10.39
CA PHE A 155 3.09 -3.27 10.08
C PHE A 155 4.05 -4.19 10.86
N PRO A 156 3.86 -4.34 12.19
CA PRO A 156 4.74 -5.19 13.00
C PRO A 156 4.73 -6.67 12.57
N ASP A 157 3.67 -7.10 11.89
CA ASP A 157 3.42 -8.43 11.39
C ASP A 157 3.69 -8.59 9.88
N VAL A 158 4.31 -7.60 9.22
CA VAL A 158 4.57 -7.61 7.77
C VAL A 158 5.24 -8.90 7.28
N LEU A 159 6.13 -9.48 8.07
CA LEU A 159 6.83 -10.70 7.68
C LEU A 159 5.88 -11.91 7.58
N ALA A 160 4.89 -12.00 8.48
CA ALA A 160 3.89 -13.07 8.41
C ALA A 160 3.02 -12.94 7.16
N GLN A 161 2.70 -11.70 6.75
CA GLN A 161 1.96 -11.42 5.52
C GLN A 161 2.77 -11.78 4.27
N VAL A 162 4.09 -11.54 4.28
CA VAL A 162 4.99 -11.97 3.19
C VAL A 162 5.07 -13.50 3.13
N GLU A 163 5.12 -14.19 4.27
CA GLU A 163 5.07 -15.65 4.32
C GLU A 163 3.75 -16.22 3.77
N GLU A 164 2.61 -15.60 4.11
CA GLU A 164 1.29 -15.97 3.60
C GLU A 164 1.19 -15.79 2.09
N ALA A 165 1.62 -14.63 1.57
CA ALA A 165 1.58 -14.32 0.13
C ALA A 165 2.39 -15.31 -0.74
N LEU A 166 3.44 -15.92 -0.19
CA LEU A 166 4.24 -16.93 -0.90
C LEU A 166 3.60 -18.33 -0.89
N GLN A 167 2.59 -18.57 -0.05
CA GLN A 167 1.93 -19.87 0.08
C GLN A 167 0.74 -20.05 -0.87
N GLY A 168 0.25 -18.98 -1.49
CA GLY A 168 -0.87 -18.99 -2.44
C GLY A 168 -2.22 -18.87 -1.75
#